data_AF-A0A969JQL3-F1
#
_entry.id   AF-A0A969JQL3-F1
#
_cell.length_a   1.000
_cell.length_b   1.000
_cell.length_c   1.000
_cell.angle_alpha   90.00
_cell.angle_beta   90.00
_cell.angle_gamma   90.00
#
_symmetry.space_group_name_H-M   'P 1'
#
loop_
_entity.id
_entity.type
_entity.pdbx_description
1 polymer ?
#
loop_
_entity_poly.entity_id
_entity_poly.type
_entity_poly.pdbx_seq_one_letter_code
_entity_poly.pdbx_strand_id
1 'polypeptide(L)'
;RVVVYNTDALTPEDLPADIWEFTDPEWKEKIGWAPTNGSFQVMVTGMRQSWGEEKTREWLLGILANEPIAYENNTGIVSAVGAGEVEVGFVNHYYLHRFLQEEGEGFAARNYFLPGQGPGSLVMVAGAGVLETSENQENALKFLRFLLSTVAQQYFATQTWEYPLIDGIVMPSTLTPLSELHGIDIDLANLADLQGTVTLLSEVGAIP
;
A
#
# COMPACT_ATOMS: atom_id res chain seq x y z
N ARG A 1 -2.02 1.08 -3.48
CA ARG A 1 -1.80 -0.18 -2.75
C ARG A 1 -1.63 -1.26 -3.80
N VAL A 2 -0.83 -2.28 -3.51
CA VAL A 2 -0.59 -3.39 -4.44
C VAL A 2 -0.52 -4.69 -3.66
N VAL A 3 -0.68 -5.79 -4.37
CA VAL A 3 -0.26 -7.10 -3.90
C VAL A 3 1.14 -7.31 -4.44
N VAL A 4 2.12 -7.60 -3.59
CA VAL A 4 3.40 -8.14 -4.05
C VAL A 4 3.28 -9.66 -4.08
N TYR A 5 3.74 -10.33 -5.13
CA TYR A 5 3.64 -11.79 -5.27
C TYR A 5 4.99 -12.40 -5.63
N ASN A 6 5.18 -13.66 -5.25
CA ASN A 6 6.39 -14.43 -5.56
C ASN A 6 6.32 -14.97 -6.99
N THR A 7 7.30 -14.62 -7.83
CA THR A 7 7.30 -15.00 -9.25
C THR A 7 7.76 -16.42 -9.55
N ASP A 8 8.37 -17.11 -8.57
CA ASP A 8 8.72 -18.52 -8.68
C ASP A 8 7.51 -19.42 -8.40
N ALA A 9 6.53 -18.91 -7.64
CA ALA A 9 5.32 -19.64 -7.24
C ALA A 9 4.08 -19.30 -8.09
N LEU A 10 3.92 -18.04 -8.49
CA LEU A 10 2.70 -17.52 -9.11
C LEU A 10 2.98 -16.73 -10.38
N THR A 11 2.00 -16.73 -11.28
CA THR A 11 1.88 -15.83 -12.43
C THR A 11 0.75 -14.82 -12.20
N PRO A 12 0.71 -13.68 -12.93
CA PRO A 12 -0.40 -12.74 -12.83
C PRO A 12 -1.78 -13.37 -13.07
N GLU A 13 -1.86 -14.42 -13.88
CA GLU A 13 -3.09 -15.15 -14.17
C GLU A 13 -3.60 -15.97 -12.98
N ASP A 14 -2.74 -16.29 -12.02
CA ASP A 14 -3.09 -16.97 -10.76
C ASP A 14 -3.61 -15.98 -9.70
N LEU A 15 -3.47 -14.67 -9.94
CA LEU A 15 -3.83 -13.64 -8.97
C LEU A 15 -5.26 -13.15 -9.16
N PRO A 16 -6.03 -12.96 -8.07
CA PRO A 16 -7.39 -12.47 -8.17
C PRO A 16 -7.47 -11.03 -8.68
N ALA A 17 -8.60 -10.65 -9.23
CA ALA A 17 -8.79 -9.30 -9.75
C ALA A 17 -9.09 -8.28 -8.64
N ASP A 18 -9.73 -8.73 -7.55
CA ASP A 18 -10.12 -7.90 -6.41
C ASP A 18 -9.53 -8.42 -5.10
N ILE A 19 -9.32 -7.51 -4.15
CA ILE A 19 -8.73 -7.87 -2.85
C ILE A 19 -9.67 -8.77 -2.02
N TRP A 20 -10.97 -8.77 -2.33
CA TRP A 20 -11.95 -9.65 -1.69
C TRP A 20 -11.62 -11.13 -1.86
N GLU A 21 -11.19 -11.53 -3.05
CA GLU A 21 -10.96 -12.94 -3.40
C GLU A 21 -9.79 -13.57 -2.64
N PHE A 22 -8.93 -12.77 -1.99
CA PHE A 22 -7.92 -13.28 -1.05
C PHE A 22 -8.51 -13.85 0.24
N THR A 23 -9.84 -13.75 0.46
CA THR A 23 -10.54 -14.50 1.51
C THR A 23 -10.75 -15.98 1.17
N ASP A 24 -10.52 -16.38 -0.09
CA ASP A 24 -10.77 -17.75 -0.52
C ASP A 24 -9.77 -18.73 0.13
N PRO A 25 -10.17 -19.95 0.51
CA PRO A 25 -9.33 -20.88 1.27
C PRO A 25 -8.03 -21.32 0.58
N GLU A 26 -7.92 -21.09 -0.73
CA GLU A 26 -6.70 -21.38 -1.48
C GLU A 26 -5.50 -20.51 -1.04
N TRP A 27 -5.77 -19.38 -0.38
CA TRP A 27 -4.77 -18.44 0.14
C TRP A 27 -4.34 -18.73 1.58
N LYS A 28 -4.82 -19.83 2.17
CA LYS A 28 -4.45 -20.24 3.52
C LYS A 28 -2.94 -20.37 3.68
N GLU A 29 -2.37 -19.76 4.72
CA GLU A 29 -0.94 -19.71 5.09
C GLU A 29 -0.03 -19.05 4.03
N LYS A 30 -0.60 -18.39 3.01
CA LYS A 30 0.15 -17.81 1.88
C LYS A 30 0.24 -16.28 1.90
N ILE A 31 -0.48 -15.62 2.79
CA ILE A 31 -0.62 -14.16 2.82
C ILE A 31 0.31 -13.55 3.86
N GLY A 32 1.18 -12.64 3.43
CA GLY A 32 1.91 -11.70 4.28
C GLY A 32 1.15 -10.39 4.49
N TRP A 33 1.02 -9.94 5.73
CA TRP A 33 0.36 -8.68 6.07
C TRP A 33 1.01 -8.00 7.28
N ALA A 34 0.71 -6.70 7.48
CA ALA A 34 1.25 -5.91 8.60
C ALA A 34 0.10 -5.13 9.27
N PRO A 35 -0.70 -5.77 10.16
CA PRO A 35 -1.95 -5.19 10.66
C PRO A 35 -1.75 -3.97 11.57
N THR A 36 -0.57 -3.81 12.16
CA THR A 36 -0.16 -2.64 12.96
C THR A 36 0.45 -1.51 12.13
N ASN A 37 0.72 -1.73 10.84
CA ASN A 37 1.34 -0.74 9.99
C ASN A 37 0.33 0.32 9.54
N GLY A 38 0.67 1.61 9.68
CA GLY A 38 -0.22 2.71 9.34
C GLY A 38 -0.75 2.67 7.89
N SER A 39 0.04 2.21 6.92
CA SER A 39 -0.43 2.09 5.52
C SER A 39 -1.46 0.99 5.32
N PHE A 40 -1.36 -0.11 6.08
CA PHE A 40 -2.38 -1.15 6.09
C PHE A 40 -3.66 -0.65 6.75
N GLN A 41 -3.53 0.06 7.88
CA GLN A 41 -4.69 0.63 8.56
C GLN A 41 -5.40 1.67 7.67
N VAL A 42 -4.69 2.53 6.94
CA VAL A 42 -5.31 3.46 5.98
C VAL A 42 -6.01 2.71 4.83
N MET A 43 -5.44 1.60 4.34
CA MET A 43 -6.13 0.74 3.37
C MET A 43 -7.45 0.19 3.93
N VAL A 44 -7.46 -0.29 5.18
CA VAL A 44 -8.67 -0.76 5.86
C VAL A 44 -9.67 0.38 6.11
N THR A 45 -9.21 1.59 6.41
CA THR A 45 -10.09 2.78 6.45
C THR A 45 -10.74 3.02 5.08
N GLY A 46 -9.98 2.92 3.98
CA GLY A 46 -10.52 3.00 2.62
C GLY A 46 -11.55 1.92 2.31
N MET A 47 -11.32 0.68 2.79
CA MET A 47 -12.30 -0.41 2.71
C MET A 47 -13.57 -0.05 3.49
N ARG A 48 -13.47 0.45 4.72
CA ARG A 48 -14.64 0.88 5.52
C ARG A 48 -15.44 1.97 4.82
N GLN A 49 -14.78 2.91 4.16
CA GLN A 49 -15.46 3.96 3.39
C GLN A 49 -16.12 3.42 2.11
N SER A 50 -15.48 2.47 1.41
CA SER A 50 -15.99 1.91 0.15
C SER A 50 -17.07 0.85 0.35
N TRP A 51 -16.86 -0.07 1.28
CA TRP A 51 -17.67 -1.26 1.51
C TRP A 51 -18.60 -1.15 2.72
N GLY A 52 -18.37 -0.18 3.61
CA GLY A 52 -19.01 -0.13 4.92
C GLY A 52 -18.30 -1.02 5.93
N GLU A 53 -18.65 -0.85 7.21
CA GLU A 53 -17.99 -1.56 8.31
C GLU A 53 -18.21 -3.06 8.28
N GLU A 54 -19.45 -3.51 8.06
CA GLU A 54 -19.78 -4.94 8.14
C GLU A 54 -19.05 -5.75 7.06
N LYS A 55 -19.11 -5.30 5.81
CA LYS A 55 -18.40 -5.97 4.71
C LYS A 55 -16.88 -5.92 4.90
N THR A 56 -16.34 -4.86 5.50
CA THR A 56 -14.91 -4.81 5.83
C THR A 56 -14.55 -5.77 6.95
N ARG A 57 -15.41 -5.92 7.96
CA ARG A 57 -15.26 -6.92 9.03
C ARG A 57 -15.26 -8.33 8.47
N GLU A 58 -16.20 -8.65 7.58
CA GLU A 58 -16.27 -9.94 6.88
C GLU A 58 -14.97 -10.23 6.13
N TRP A 59 -14.45 -9.25 5.39
CA TRP A 59 -13.17 -9.39 4.70
C TRP A 59 -12.02 -9.68 5.66
N LEU A 60 -11.90 -8.91 6.75
CA LEU A 60 -10.84 -9.13 7.76
C LEU A 60 -10.92 -10.52 8.39
N LEU A 61 -12.13 -10.99 8.72
CA LEU A 61 -12.34 -12.33 9.25
C LEU A 61 -12.02 -13.42 8.22
N GLY A 62 -12.33 -13.20 6.95
CA GLY A 62 -11.96 -14.09 5.85
C GLY A 62 -10.44 -14.18 5.68
N ILE A 63 -9.74 -13.05 5.73
CA ILE A 63 -8.27 -13.02 5.71
C ILE A 63 -7.69 -13.76 6.91
N LEU A 64 -8.23 -13.53 8.12
CA LEU A 64 -7.78 -14.24 9.33
C LEU A 64 -8.02 -15.75 9.27
N ALA A 65 -9.11 -16.20 8.64
CA ALA A 65 -9.39 -17.62 8.43
C ALA A 65 -8.35 -18.30 7.52
N ASN A 66 -7.65 -17.51 6.70
CA ASN A 66 -6.52 -17.94 5.89
C ASN A 66 -5.17 -17.92 6.64
N GLU A 67 -5.17 -17.76 7.97
CA GLU A 67 -3.95 -17.84 8.82
C GLU A 67 -2.77 -16.99 8.27
N PRO A 68 -2.97 -15.66 8.09
CA PRO A 68 -2.00 -14.80 7.44
C PRO A 68 -0.78 -14.57 8.34
N ILE A 69 0.40 -14.52 7.74
CA ILE A 69 1.67 -14.33 8.46
C ILE A 69 1.91 -12.84 8.69
N ALA A 70 1.92 -12.43 9.96
CA ALA A 70 2.11 -11.05 10.37
C ALA A 70 3.58 -10.63 10.35
N TYR A 71 3.85 -9.49 9.71
CA TYR A 71 5.16 -8.84 9.67
C TYR A 71 5.07 -7.43 10.30
N GLU A 72 6.22 -6.91 10.75
CA GLU A 72 6.29 -5.56 11.35
C GLU A 72 5.94 -4.45 10.34
N ASN A 73 6.36 -4.60 9.08
CA ASN A 73 6.22 -3.59 8.06
C ASN A 73 6.28 -4.17 6.64
N ASN A 74 6.01 -3.33 5.64
CA ASN A 74 6.02 -3.70 4.22
C ASN A 74 7.38 -4.24 3.74
N THR A 75 8.52 -3.76 4.28
CA THR A 75 9.85 -4.27 3.88
C THR A 75 9.99 -5.75 4.24
N GLY A 76 9.55 -6.14 5.44
CA GLY A 76 9.54 -7.54 5.87
C GLY A 76 8.67 -8.41 4.96
N ILE A 77 7.49 -7.91 4.58
CA ILE A 77 6.60 -8.62 3.65
C ILE A 77 7.24 -8.84 2.29
N VAL A 78 7.82 -7.79 1.68
CA VAL A 78 8.46 -7.90 0.35
C VAL A 78 9.63 -8.87 0.40
N SER A 79 10.45 -8.83 1.46
CA SER A 79 11.56 -9.76 1.66
C SER A 79 11.08 -11.20 1.78
N ALA A 80 10.02 -11.44 2.56
CA ALA A 80 9.43 -12.76 2.74
C ALA A 80 8.82 -13.32 1.46
N VAL A 81 8.14 -12.47 0.69
CA VAL A 81 7.63 -12.84 -0.64
C VAL A 81 8.78 -13.19 -1.58
N GLY A 82 9.84 -12.36 -1.65
CA GLY A 82 11.01 -12.66 -2.48
C GLY A 82 11.75 -13.94 -2.07
N ALA A 83 11.71 -14.31 -0.78
CA ALA A 83 12.28 -15.54 -0.25
C ALA A 83 11.36 -16.78 -0.39
N GLY A 84 10.10 -16.58 -0.81
CA GLY A 84 9.10 -17.66 -0.92
C GLY A 84 8.56 -18.17 0.43
N GLU A 85 8.69 -17.38 1.50
CA GLU A 85 8.09 -17.71 2.80
C GLU A 85 6.56 -17.58 2.78
N VAL A 86 6.06 -16.63 1.99
CA VAL A 86 4.65 -16.41 1.67
C VAL A 86 4.53 -16.12 0.17
N GLU A 87 3.41 -16.50 -0.45
CA GLU A 87 3.23 -16.35 -1.91
C GLU A 87 2.82 -14.93 -2.29
N VAL A 88 2.08 -14.23 -1.42
CA VAL A 88 1.57 -12.88 -1.67
C VAL A 88 1.65 -12.00 -0.43
N GLY A 89 1.62 -10.69 -0.61
CA GLY A 89 1.55 -9.76 0.51
C GLY A 89 0.96 -8.39 0.18
N PHE A 90 0.30 -7.77 1.16
CA PHE A 90 -0.38 -6.49 0.98
C PHE A 90 0.55 -5.33 1.30
N VAL A 91 1.05 -4.62 0.27
CA VAL A 91 2.09 -3.58 0.45
C VAL A 91 1.84 -2.28 -0.30
N ASN A 92 2.69 -1.27 -0.02
CA ASN A 92 2.86 -0.11 -0.90
C ASN A 92 3.85 -0.44 -2.01
N HIS A 93 3.61 0.07 -3.23
CA HIS A 93 4.34 -0.32 -4.43
C HIS A 93 5.84 -0.04 -4.37
N TYR A 94 6.23 1.06 -3.73
CA TYR A 94 7.61 1.54 -3.73
C TYR A 94 8.59 0.65 -2.95
N TYR A 95 8.13 -0.20 -2.04
CA TYR A 95 9.03 -1.07 -1.28
C TYR A 95 9.76 -2.05 -2.19
N LEU A 96 9.07 -2.64 -3.19
CA LEU A 96 9.69 -3.57 -4.14
C LEU A 96 10.84 -2.93 -4.92
N HIS A 97 10.71 -1.66 -5.32
CA HIS A 97 11.73 -1.03 -6.15
C HIS A 97 13.08 -0.88 -5.44
N ARG A 98 13.10 -0.84 -4.10
CA ARG A 98 14.35 -0.88 -3.32
C ARG A 98 15.06 -2.21 -3.49
N PHE A 99 14.34 -3.32 -3.35
CA PHE A 99 14.90 -4.66 -3.57
C PHE A 99 15.37 -4.85 -5.01
N LEU A 100 14.59 -4.40 -6.00
CA LEU A 100 15.03 -4.46 -7.40
C LEU A 100 16.27 -3.60 -7.68
N GLN A 101 16.43 -2.46 -7.00
CA GLN A 101 17.65 -1.66 -7.11
C GLN A 101 18.86 -2.34 -6.46
N GLU A 102 18.68 -3.00 -5.32
CA GLU A 102 19.76 -3.60 -4.53
C GLU A 102 20.17 -5.00 -5.05
N GLU A 103 19.20 -5.82 -5.44
CA GLU A 103 19.39 -7.23 -5.80
C GLU A 103 19.20 -7.51 -7.30
N GLY A 104 18.61 -6.56 -8.03
CA GLY A 104 18.36 -6.67 -9.47
C GLY A 104 17.10 -7.45 -9.84
N GLU A 105 16.88 -7.64 -11.13
CA GLU A 105 15.68 -8.29 -11.68
C GLU A 105 15.54 -9.77 -11.27
N GLY A 106 16.59 -10.39 -10.73
CA GLY A 106 16.55 -11.75 -10.20
C GLY A 106 15.80 -11.89 -8.87
N PHE A 107 15.47 -10.80 -8.20
CA PHE A 107 14.64 -10.85 -6.99
C PHE A 107 13.24 -11.37 -7.33
N ALA A 108 12.82 -12.47 -6.71
CA ALA A 108 11.64 -13.26 -7.10
C ALA A 108 10.30 -12.68 -6.61
N ALA A 109 10.12 -11.37 -6.70
CA ALA A 109 8.87 -10.71 -6.33
C ALA A 109 8.47 -9.63 -7.33
N ARG A 110 7.18 -9.50 -7.65
CA ARG A 110 6.65 -8.43 -8.49
C ARG A 110 5.40 -7.79 -7.91
N ASN A 111 5.20 -6.51 -8.20
CA ASN A 111 3.99 -5.80 -7.83
C ASN A 111 2.88 -6.19 -8.80
N TYR A 112 1.71 -6.48 -8.25
CA TYR A 112 0.47 -6.69 -8.96
C TYR A 112 -0.53 -5.62 -8.53
N PHE A 113 -0.91 -4.78 -9.48
CA PHE A 113 -1.91 -3.73 -9.30
C PHE A 113 -3.28 -4.34 -9.63
N LEU A 114 -4.15 -4.42 -8.63
CA LEU A 114 -5.43 -5.12 -8.75
C LEU A 114 -6.32 -4.44 -9.83
N PRO A 115 -6.76 -5.17 -10.87
CA PRO A 115 -7.55 -4.61 -11.97
C PRO A 115 -9.02 -4.36 -11.61
N GLY A 116 -9.54 -4.95 -10.53
CA GLY A 116 -10.94 -4.87 -10.11
C GLY A 116 -11.40 -3.49 -9.62
N GLN A 117 -10.48 -2.52 -9.50
CA GLN A 117 -10.75 -1.14 -9.04
C GLN A 117 -11.43 -1.05 -7.66
N GLY A 118 -11.32 -2.09 -6.84
CA GLY A 118 -11.79 -2.11 -5.46
C GLY A 118 -10.81 -1.42 -4.49
N PRO A 119 -11.14 -1.38 -3.19
CA PRO A 119 -10.35 -0.65 -2.20
C PRO A 119 -8.93 -1.17 -1.99
N GLY A 120 -8.60 -2.37 -2.47
CA GLY A 120 -7.23 -2.87 -2.55
C GLY A 120 -6.31 -2.07 -3.50
N SER A 121 -6.89 -1.26 -4.40
CA SER A 121 -6.17 -0.39 -5.34
C SER A 121 -6.02 1.06 -4.86
N LEU A 122 -6.31 1.35 -3.58
CA LEU A 122 -6.24 2.71 -3.03
C LEU A 122 -4.88 3.39 -3.27
N VAL A 123 -4.89 4.54 -3.95
CA VAL A 123 -3.72 5.43 -4.05
C VAL A 123 -3.77 6.41 -2.87
N MET A 124 -2.75 6.35 -2.01
CA MET A 124 -2.64 7.22 -0.84
C MET A 124 -1.75 8.41 -1.14
N VAL A 125 -2.08 9.57 -0.58
CA VAL A 125 -1.31 10.81 -0.75
C VAL A 125 -0.53 11.10 0.53
N ALA A 126 0.78 11.34 0.38
CA ALA A 126 1.60 11.88 1.46
C ALA A 126 1.32 13.39 1.59
N GLY A 127 0.79 13.79 2.74
CA GLY A 127 0.49 15.19 3.05
C GLY A 127 1.55 15.84 3.95
N ALA A 128 1.71 17.15 3.81
CA ALA A 128 2.52 17.96 4.72
C ALA A 128 1.76 19.26 5.09
N GLY A 129 1.87 19.68 6.34
CA GLY A 129 1.18 20.86 6.86
C GLY A 129 2.05 21.64 7.84
N VAL A 130 1.76 22.94 7.99
CA VAL A 130 2.40 23.79 9.00
C VAL A 130 1.47 23.91 10.20
N LEU A 131 2.00 23.68 11.40
CA LEU A 131 1.24 23.89 12.63
C LEU A 131 1.01 25.39 12.84
N GLU A 132 -0.20 25.76 13.24
CA GLU A 132 -0.56 27.15 13.60
C GLU A 132 0.35 27.72 14.70
N THR A 133 0.82 26.85 15.60
CA THR A 133 1.71 27.19 16.72
C THR A 133 3.19 27.33 16.32
N SER A 134 3.57 27.16 15.05
CA SER A 134 4.96 27.30 14.63
C SER A 134 5.44 28.73 14.80
N GLU A 135 6.57 28.92 15.49
CA GLU A 135 7.24 30.23 15.60
C GLU A 135 8.04 30.58 14.31
N ASN A 136 8.16 29.65 13.37
CA ASN A 136 8.94 29.80 12.14
C ASN A 136 8.09 29.58 10.88
N GLN A 137 6.90 30.20 10.86
CA GLN A 137 5.89 30.07 9.80
C GLN A 137 6.45 30.32 8.39
N GLU A 138 7.22 31.38 8.21
CA GLU A 138 7.72 31.78 6.89
C GLU A 138 8.64 30.70 6.29
N ASN A 139 9.57 30.15 7.08
CA ASN A 139 10.47 29.11 6.59
C ASN A 139 9.77 27.76 6.45
N ALA A 140 8.78 27.45 7.30
CA ALA A 140 7.93 26.27 7.13
C ALA A 140 7.16 26.30 5.80
N LEU A 141 6.59 27.46 5.43
CA LEU A 141 5.94 27.63 4.13
C LEU A 141 6.92 27.54 2.96
N LYS A 142 8.12 28.12 3.08
CA LYS A 142 9.19 27.95 2.08
C LYS A 142 9.57 26.48 1.91
N PHE A 143 9.63 25.72 3.01
CA PHE A 143 9.91 24.29 2.97
C PHE A 143 8.82 23.51 2.23
N LEU A 144 7.53 23.75 2.52
CA LEU A 144 6.44 23.12 1.76
C LEU A 144 6.50 23.43 0.26
N ARG A 145 6.81 24.69 -0.11
CA ARG A 145 7.02 25.06 -1.51
C ARG A 145 8.23 24.35 -2.13
N PHE A 146 9.29 24.16 -1.37
CA PHE A 146 10.46 23.40 -1.82
C PHE A 146 10.12 21.94 -2.09
N LEU A 147 9.31 21.30 -1.24
CA LEU A 147 8.85 19.92 -1.46
C LEU A 147 8.06 19.77 -2.77
N LEU A 148 7.39 20.82 -3.24
CA LEU A 148 6.68 20.89 -4.53
C LEU A 148 7.54 21.43 -5.68
N SER A 149 8.86 21.61 -5.49
CA SER A 149 9.76 22.01 -6.56
C SER A 149 10.11 20.83 -7.47
N THR A 150 10.53 21.12 -8.70
CA THR A 150 11.01 20.11 -9.65
C THR A 150 12.12 19.24 -9.06
N VAL A 151 13.06 19.82 -8.30
CA VAL A 151 14.17 19.08 -7.71
C VAL A 151 13.70 18.08 -6.66
N ALA A 152 12.82 18.50 -5.75
CA ALA A 152 12.29 17.61 -4.70
C ALA A 152 11.38 16.53 -5.29
N GLN A 153 10.49 16.89 -6.22
CA GLN A 153 9.59 15.92 -6.86
C GLN A 153 10.35 14.93 -7.74
N GLN A 154 11.42 15.35 -8.42
CA GLN A 154 12.32 14.44 -9.15
C GLN A 154 13.08 13.50 -8.20
N TYR A 155 13.45 13.97 -7.01
CA TYR A 155 14.03 13.12 -5.96
C TYR A 155 13.03 12.05 -5.51
N PHE A 156 11.78 12.41 -5.19
CA PHE A 156 10.77 11.43 -4.78
C PHE A 156 10.50 10.38 -5.87
N ALA A 157 10.38 10.81 -7.13
CA ALA A 157 10.16 9.88 -8.25
C ALA A 157 11.30 8.88 -8.44
N THR A 158 12.55 9.26 -8.16
CA THR A 158 13.73 8.43 -8.50
C THR A 158 14.39 7.73 -7.32
N GLN A 159 14.22 8.25 -6.10
CA GLN A 159 14.85 7.72 -4.89
C GLN A 159 13.85 7.03 -3.96
N THR A 160 12.57 7.39 -4.05
CA THR A 160 11.50 6.75 -3.25
C THR A 160 10.43 6.11 -4.12
N TRP A 161 10.52 6.22 -5.45
CA TRP A 161 9.55 5.67 -6.41
C TRP A 161 8.11 6.10 -6.14
N GLU A 162 7.93 7.30 -5.58
CA GLU A 162 6.61 7.88 -5.35
C GLU A 162 6.15 8.69 -6.56
N TYR A 163 4.83 8.76 -6.74
CA TYR A 163 4.25 9.51 -7.84
C TYR A 163 4.33 11.01 -7.55
N PRO A 164 4.92 11.81 -8.46
CA PRO A 164 5.02 13.25 -8.29
C PRO A 164 3.65 13.91 -8.46
N LEU A 165 3.46 15.05 -7.80
CA LEU A 165 2.23 15.84 -7.85
C LEU A 165 2.28 17.00 -8.86
N ILE A 166 3.43 17.24 -9.47
CA ILE A 166 3.63 18.33 -10.45
C ILE A 166 4.00 17.77 -11.82
N ASP A 167 3.69 18.52 -12.86
CA ASP A 167 4.05 18.19 -14.23
C ASP A 167 5.55 18.30 -14.49
N GLY A 168 6.03 17.63 -15.54
CA GLY A 168 7.39 17.75 -16.05
C GLY A 168 8.45 16.95 -15.31
N ILE A 169 8.05 16.07 -14.38
CA ILE A 169 8.95 15.12 -13.71
C ILE A 169 9.17 13.89 -14.58
N VAL A 170 10.43 13.48 -14.72
CA VAL A 170 10.79 12.26 -15.44
C VAL A 170 10.56 11.07 -14.52
N MET A 171 9.65 10.18 -14.90
CA MET A 171 9.35 8.96 -14.17
C MET A 171 10.31 7.82 -14.56
N PRO A 172 10.80 7.03 -13.59
CA PRO A 172 11.45 5.75 -13.88
C PRO A 172 10.54 4.86 -14.73
N SER A 173 11.10 4.18 -15.74
CA SER A 173 10.36 3.25 -16.60
C SER A 173 9.84 2.01 -15.85
N THR A 174 10.35 1.76 -14.64
CA THR A 174 9.92 0.67 -13.77
C THR A 174 8.62 0.98 -13.04
N LEU A 175 8.18 2.25 -13.01
CA LEU A 175 6.93 2.64 -12.38
C LEU A 175 5.80 2.60 -13.40
N THR A 176 4.72 1.91 -13.04
CA THR A 176 3.45 1.97 -13.76
C THR A 176 2.94 3.41 -13.79
N PRO A 177 2.58 3.98 -14.95
CA PRO A 177 2.04 5.33 -15.00
C PRO A 177 0.80 5.50 -14.10
N LEU A 178 0.69 6.63 -13.40
CA LEU A 178 -0.44 6.89 -12.50
C LEU A 178 -1.79 6.83 -13.23
N SER A 179 -1.84 7.22 -14.52
CA SER A 179 -3.03 7.15 -15.37
C SER A 179 -3.50 5.73 -15.67
N GLU A 180 -2.63 4.73 -15.51
CA GLU A 180 -2.95 3.31 -15.67
C GLU A 180 -3.34 2.67 -14.33
N LEU A 181 -3.21 3.39 -13.22
CA LEU A 181 -3.68 2.91 -11.92
C LEU A 181 -5.19 3.13 -11.82
N HIS A 182 -5.92 2.03 -11.80
CA HIS A 182 -7.36 2.04 -11.56
C HIS A 182 -7.66 2.09 -10.05
N GLY A 183 -7.42 3.25 -9.45
CA GLY A 183 -7.74 3.51 -8.05
C GLY A 183 -9.25 3.74 -7.81
N ILE A 184 -9.66 3.61 -6.56
CA ILE A 184 -11.02 3.99 -6.13
C ILE A 184 -11.18 5.52 -6.10
N ASP A 185 -12.36 6.01 -6.46
CA ASP A 185 -12.75 7.41 -6.28
C ASP A 185 -13.24 7.62 -4.84
N ILE A 186 -12.33 7.99 -3.95
CA ILE A 186 -12.62 8.34 -2.55
C ILE A 186 -12.06 9.74 -2.25
N ASP A 187 -12.88 10.56 -1.60
CA ASP A 187 -12.39 11.77 -0.97
C ASP A 187 -11.46 11.40 0.19
N LEU A 188 -10.18 11.75 0.05
CA LEU A 188 -9.13 11.43 1.02
C LEU A 188 -9.41 12.05 2.41
N ALA A 189 -10.24 13.10 2.49
CA ALA A 189 -10.69 13.63 3.78
C ALA A 189 -11.47 12.58 4.60
N ASN A 190 -12.12 11.62 3.94
CA ASN A 190 -12.86 10.53 4.58
C ASN A 190 -11.95 9.41 5.12
N LEU A 191 -10.63 9.47 4.88
CA LEU A 191 -9.66 8.54 5.47
C LEU A 191 -9.22 8.93 6.90
N ALA A 192 -9.84 9.97 7.48
CA ALA A 192 -9.47 10.52 8.78
C ALA A 192 -9.79 9.60 9.98
N ASP A 193 -10.78 8.71 9.88
CA ASP A 193 -11.18 7.83 10.99
C ASP A 193 -10.28 6.58 11.11
N LEU A 194 -9.02 6.81 11.45
CA LEU A 194 -8.07 5.76 11.75
C LEU A 194 -8.41 5.02 13.05
N GLN A 195 -8.97 5.72 14.04
CA GLN A 195 -9.30 5.13 15.33
C GLN A 195 -10.40 4.06 15.20
N GLY A 196 -11.44 4.31 14.40
CA GLY A 196 -12.44 3.29 14.09
C GLY A 196 -11.84 2.06 13.43
N THR A 197 -10.82 2.24 12.58
CA THR A 197 -10.12 1.12 11.95
C THR A 197 -9.30 0.31 12.95
N VAL A 198 -8.58 0.98 13.85
CA VAL A 198 -7.84 0.31 14.93
C VAL A 198 -8.80 -0.47 15.84
N THR A 199 -9.93 0.11 16.20
CA THR A 199 -10.98 -0.56 16.97
C THR A 199 -11.47 -1.82 16.25
N LEU A 200 -11.83 -1.71 14.97
CA LEU A 200 -12.28 -2.86 14.17
C LEU A 200 -11.22 -3.97 14.11
N LEU A 201 -9.94 -3.62 13.89
CA LEU A 201 -8.84 -4.58 13.86
C LEU A 201 -8.65 -5.30 15.20
N SER A 202 -8.81 -4.60 16.31
CA SER A 202 -8.75 -5.20 17.65
C SER A 202 -9.96 -6.12 17.90
N GLU A 203 -11.17 -5.70 17.52
CA GLU A 203 -12.40 -6.50 17.68
C GLU A 203 -12.38 -7.82 16.92
N VAL A 204 -11.78 -7.85 15.72
CA VAL A 204 -11.62 -9.09 14.93
C VAL A 204 -10.40 -9.91 15.36
N GLY A 205 -9.59 -9.42 16.31
CA GLY A 205 -8.38 -10.10 16.80
C GLY A 205 -7.16 -10.01 15.87
N ALA A 206 -7.15 -9.06 14.92
CA ALA A 206 -6.01 -8.83 14.02
C ALA A 206 -4.84 -8.13 14.72
N ILE A 207 -5.13 -7.35 15.77
CA ILE A 207 -4.15 -6.68 16.64
C ILE A 207 -4.58 -6.83 18.11
N PRO A 208 -3.65 -6.68 19.08
CA PRO A 208 -3.96 -6.74 20.51
C PRO A 208 -4.95 -5.68 21.00
#